data_AF-A0AB74HTJ3-F1
#
_entry.id   AF-A0AB74HTJ3-F1
#
_cell.length_a   1.000
_cell.length_b   1.000
_cell.length_c   1.000
_cell.angle_alpha   90.00
_cell.angle_beta   90.00
_cell.angle_gamma   90.00
#
_symmetry.space_group_name_H-M   'P 1'
#
loop_
_entity.id
_entity.type
_entity.pdbx_description
1 polymer ?
#
loop_
_entity_poly.entity_id
_entity_poly.type
_entity_poly.pdbx_seq_one_letter_code
_entity_poly.pdbx_strand_id
1 'polypeptide(L)'
;MNGPHIKLAPSEAVISEWIKSFMPAHDLYFIDERLLSRLDHSPGMLLIPREEFSQHPTYRDISVANSYTYWTVDPVATHVVHAPSGWIASLPDALRSDVLTFQATFGRGLVFRLTDDESRREWMPYIINVDGARYLVLQQNVWALMTNFERRQLVLNYAKEWDVWDAHDLPLEAPSHLKRYANMFSTVAGSNCLAATLFAVTGEDWLITQWVHPKTFLQTLAHASYTQVDAAAEAGDVLTFWDDAGRLQHATYRIDDELFFNKNGQTMFNPWKVIDETELRVAWSAFTVKIYRQTKQG
;
A
#
# COMPACT_ATOMS: atom_id res chain seq x y z
N MET A 1 -2.88 30.43 -7.93
CA MET A 1 -2.65 30.80 -6.51
C MET A 1 -2.97 29.54 -5.74
N ASN A 2 -2.01 28.93 -5.02
CA ASN A 2 -2.25 27.66 -4.33
C ASN A 2 -3.44 27.81 -3.39
N GLY A 3 -4.54 27.13 -3.70
CA GLY A 3 -5.77 27.15 -2.91
C GLY A 3 -5.54 26.69 -1.47
N PRO A 4 -6.52 26.88 -0.57
CA PRO A 4 -6.39 26.47 0.81
C PRO A 4 -6.18 24.94 0.89
N HIS A 5 -5.05 24.54 1.48
CA HIS A 5 -4.81 23.13 1.81
C HIS A 5 -5.64 22.74 3.04
N ILE A 6 -6.41 21.68 2.92
CA ILE A 6 -7.09 21.02 4.03
C ILE A 6 -6.23 19.87 4.56
N LYS A 7 -6.32 19.62 5.87
CA LYS A 7 -5.71 18.44 6.50
C LYS A 7 -6.72 17.32 6.57
N LEU A 8 -6.38 16.18 6.00
CA LEU A 8 -7.21 14.98 6.04
C LEU A 8 -7.03 14.26 7.38
N ALA A 9 -8.12 13.67 7.86
CA ALA A 9 -8.11 12.76 8.99
C ALA A 9 -9.06 11.58 8.70
N PRO A 10 -8.62 10.32 8.92
CA PRO A 10 -9.52 9.18 8.81
C PRO A 10 -10.59 9.26 9.91
N SER A 11 -11.82 8.89 9.57
CA SER A 11 -12.90 8.79 10.55
C SER A 11 -12.69 7.59 11.48
N GLU A 12 -13.35 7.57 12.64
CA GLU A 12 -13.26 6.42 13.56
C GLU A 12 -13.75 5.11 12.93
N ALA A 13 -14.70 5.18 11.99
CA ALA A 13 -15.13 4.01 11.22
C ALA A 13 -14.00 3.48 10.34
N VAL A 14 -13.28 4.36 9.64
CA VAL A 14 -12.11 3.99 8.82
C VAL A 14 -11.01 3.38 9.70
N ILE A 15 -10.68 4.02 10.81
CA ILE A 15 -9.65 3.54 11.74
C ILE A 15 -10.03 2.15 12.29
N SER A 16 -11.30 1.95 12.62
CA SER A 16 -11.80 0.65 13.09
C SER A 16 -11.63 -0.44 12.05
N GLU A 17 -11.93 -0.16 10.77
CA GLU A 17 -11.70 -1.11 9.69
C GLU A 17 -10.22 -1.37 9.43
N TRP A 18 -9.37 -0.34 9.50
CA TRP A 18 -7.92 -0.52 9.39
C TRP A 18 -7.39 -1.43 10.48
N ILE A 19 -7.80 -1.24 11.74
CA ILE A 19 -7.38 -2.12 12.85
C ILE A 19 -7.84 -3.56 12.61
N LYS A 20 -9.04 -3.79 12.08
CA LYS A 20 -9.55 -5.14 11.79
C LYS A 20 -8.74 -5.85 10.70
N SER A 21 -8.31 -5.12 9.67
CA SER A 21 -7.64 -5.69 8.50
C SER A 21 -6.11 -5.58 8.52
N PHE A 22 -5.53 -4.89 9.51
CA PHE A 22 -4.11 -4.57 9.57
C PHE A 22 -3.19 -5.79 9.57
N MET A 23 -3.56 -6.81 10.35
CA MET A 23 -2.71 -7.98 10.59
C MET A 23 -3.26 -9.18 9.80
N PRO A 24 -2.50 -9.73 8.82
CA PRO A 24 -2.87 -10.94 8.11
C PRO A 24 -3.06 -12.13 9.06
N ALA A 25 -4.04 -13.00 8.79
CA ALA A 25 -4.39 -14.12 9.68
C ALA A 25 -3.27 -15.17 9.89
N HIS A 26 -2.22 -15.12 9.08
CA HIS A 26 -1.07 -16.01 9.13
C HIS A 26 0.22 -15.21 9.14
N ASP A 27 1.23 -15.73 9.85
CA ASP A 27 2.55 -15.10 9.93
C ASP A 27 3.43 -15.62 8.79
N LEU A 28 4.04 -14.68 8.07
CA LEU A 28 5.00 -14.95 7.00
C LEU A 28 6.39 -14.44 7.37
N TYR A 29 7.40 -15.29 7.15
CA TYR A 29 8.81 -15.00 7.39
C TYR A 29 9.61 -15.27 6.13
N PHE A 30 10.33 -14.27 5.65
CA PHE A 30 11.22 -14.38 4.50
C PHE A 30 12.60 -14.84 4.98
N ILE A 31 13.20 -15.80 4.31
CA ILE A 31 14.47 -16.39 4.73
C ILE A 31 15.38 -16.66 3.52
N ASP A 32 16.67 -16.78 3.79
CA ASP A 32 17.68 -17.25 2.83
C ASP A 32 17.99 -18.75 3.03
N GLU A 33 18.82 -19.30 2.14
CA GLU A 33 19.30 -20.69 2.21
C GLU A 33 20.00 -21.04 3.54
N ARG A 34 20.72 -20.07 4.12
CA ARG A 34 21.41 -20.23 5.40
C ARG A 34 20.41 -20.50 6.52
N LEU A 35 19.34 -19.72 6.61
CA LEU A 35 18.28 -19.92 7.59
C LEU A 35 17.48 -21.20 7.30
N LEU A 36 17.21 -21.50 6.02
CA LEU A 36 16.50 -22.71 5.60
C LEU A 36 17.16 -23.98 6.15
N SER A 37 18.47 -24.14 5.94
CA SER A 37 19.24 -25.29 6.44
C SER A 37 19.17 -25.50 7.97
N ARG A 38 18.80 -24.46 8.73
CA ARG A 38 18.65 -24.51 10.18
C ARG A 38 17.20 -24.79 10.61
N LEU A 39 16.25 -24.65 9.70
CA LEU A 39 14.81 -24.80 9.92
C LEU A 39 14.26 -26.17 9.52
N ASP A 40 14.95 -26.91 8.64
CA ASP A 40 14.56 -28.21 8.04
C ASP A 40 14.18 -29.35 9.02
N HIS A 41 14.20 -29.09 10.34
CA HIS A 41 13.87 -30.05 11.39
C HIS A 41 12.67 -29.63 12.26
N SER A 42 12.01 -28.52 11.96
CA SER A 42 10.88 -28.01 12.74
C SER A 42 9.53 -28.41 12.08
N PRO A 43 8.69 -29.24 12.72
CA PRO A 43 7.38 -29.59 12.15
C PRO A 43 6.39 -28.41 12.22
N GLY A 44 5.35 -28.45 11.38
CA GLY A 44 4.21 -27.54 11.48
C GLY A 44 4.34 -26.21 10.75
N MET A 45 5.24 -26.12 9.77
CA MET A 45 5.34 -24.98 8.85
C MET A 45 5.28 -25.43 7.40
N LEU A 46 5.01 -24.49 6.49
CA LEU A 46 5.28 -24.64 5.07
C LEU A 46 6.54 -23.84 4.73
N LEU A 47 7.52 -24.51 4.13
CA LEU A 47 8.68 -23.90 3.50
C LEU A 47 8.38 -23.78 2.01
N ILE A 48 8.24 -22.55 1.53
CA ILE A 48 7.73 -22.27 0.19
C ILE A 48 8.82 -21.54 -0.60
N PRO A 49 9.32 -22.11 -1.71
CA PRO A 49 10.23 -21.39 -2.60
C PRO A 49 9.60 -20.08 -3.10
N ARG A 50 10.40 -19.02 -3.25
CA ARG A 50 9.90 -17.69 -3.66
C ARG A 50 9.15 -17.73 -4.99
N GLU A 51 9.59 -18.56 -5.92
CA GLU A 51 8.97 -18.75 -7.23
C GLU A 51 7.51 -19.23 -7.08
N GLU A 52 7.29 -20.26 -6.24
CA GLU A 52 5.97 -20.80 -5.95
C GLU A 52 5.12 -19.80 -5.16
N PHE A 53 5.73 -19.14 -4.17
CA PHE A 53 5.06 -18.14 -3.34
C PHE A 53 4.45 -17.01 -4.18
N SER A 54 5.19 -16.51 -5.17
CA SER A 54 4.76 -15.41 -6.05
C SER A 54 3.55 -15.76 -6.95
N GLN A 55 3.30 -17.05 -7.16
CA GLN A 55 2.21 -17.57 -7.99
C GLN A 55 1.02 -18.07 -7.16
N HIS A 56 1.20 -18.25 -5.86
CA HIS A 56 0.19 -18.85 -5.00
C HIS A 56 -1.00 -17.90 -4.77
N PRO A 57 -2.26 -18.30 -5.05
CA PRO A 57 -3.42 -17.40 -4.99
C PRO A 57 -3.61 -16.71 -3.64
N THR A 58 -3.41 -17.42 -2.52
CA THR A 58 -3.55 -16.85 -1.18
C THR A 58 -2.48 -15.82 -0.85
N TYR A 59 -1.23 -16.06 -1.25
CA TYR A 59 -0.13 -15.17 -0.88
C TYR A 59 -0.04 -13.98 -1.81
N ARG A 60 -0.46 -14.14 -3.08
CA ARG A 60 -0.57 -13.04 -4.05
C ARG A 60 -1.76 -12.10 -3.79
N ASP A 61 -2.59 -12.39 -2.79
CA ASP A 61 -3.64 -11.47 -2.38
C ASP A 61 -3.04 -10.12 -1.99
N ILE A 62 -3.63 -9.05 -2.53
CA ILE A 62 -3.07 -7.70 -2.40
C ILE A 62 -3.08 -7.19 -0.96
N SER A 63 -4.01 -7.66 -0.11
CA SER A 63 -4.02 -7.29 1.31
C SER A 63 -2.82 -7.88 2.05
N VAL A 64 -2.45 -9.12 1.73
CA VAL A 64 -1.29 -9.80 2.31
C VAL A 64 0.01 -9.18 1.77
N ALA A 65 0.09 -8.97 0.45
CA ALA A 65 1.23 -8.32 -0.18
C ALA A 65 1.49 -6.91 0.35
N ASN A 66 0.43 -6.13 0.61
CA ASN A 66 0.54 -4.80 1.20
C ASN A 66 1.00 -4.83 2.66
N SER A 67 0.49 -5.78 3.45
CA SER A 67 0.85 -5.88 4.87
C SER A 67 2.35 -6.14 5.03
N TYR A 68 2.87 -7.13 4.29
CA TYR A 68 4.28 -7.51 4.31
C TYR A 68 5.16 -6.77 3.30
N THR A 69 4.59 -5.79 2.60
CA THR A 69 5.26 -4.95 1.59
C THR A 69 6.17 -5.73 0.65
N TYR A 70 5.68 -6.78 0.01
CA TYR A 70 6.53 -7.72 -0.75
C TYR A 70 7.48 -7.08 -1.77
N TRP A 71 7.11 -5.93 -2.33
CA TRP A 71 7.94 -5.17 -3.28
C TRP A 71 9.19 -4.55 -2.64
N THR A 72 9.28 -4.47 -1.31
CA THR A 72 10.46 -4.02 -0.57
C THR A 72 11.33 -5.18 -0.10
N VAL A 73 10.86 -6.42 -0.20
CA VAL A 73 11.59 -7.60 0.28
C VAL A 73 12.71 -7.95 -0.68
N ASP A 74 13.95 -7.94 -0.17
CA ASP A 74 15.15 -8.19 -0.95
C ASP A 74 15.10 -9.58 -1.66
N PRO A 75 15.56 -9.67 -2.93
CA PRO A 75 15.63 -10.94 -3.66
C PRO A 75 16.51 -12.02 -3.04
N VAL A 76 17.41 -11.67 -2.10
CA VAL A 76 18.21 -12.65 -1.35
C VAL A 76 17.35 -13.60 -0.51
N ALA A 77 16.13 -13.20 -0.16
CA ALA A 77 15.16 -14.10 0.46
C ALA A 77 14.65 -15.09 -0.59
N THR A 78 15.16 -16.32 -0.55
CA THR A 78 14.84 -17.39 -1.51
C THR A 78 13.60 -18.19 -1.12
N HIS A 79 13.20 -18.15 0.16
CA HIS A 79 12.07 -18.92 0.67
C HIS A 79 11.18 -18.08 1.59
N VAL A 80 9.93 -18.49 1.70
CA VAL A 80 8.95 -17.97 2.65
C VAL A 80 8.49 -19.10 3.57
N VAL A 81 8.59 -18.86 4.86
CA VAL A 81 8.00 -19.69 5.89
C VAL A 81 6.58 -19.19 6.16
N HIS A 82 5.59 -20.06 5.94
CA HIS A 82 4.25 -19.87 6.49
C HIS A 82 4.12 -20.75 7.73
N ALA A 83 3.93 -20.13 8.88
CA ALA A 83 3.83 -20.82 10.15
C ALA A 83 2.60 -20.37 10.97
N PRO A 84 2.09 -21.22 11.88
CA PRO A 84 1.03 -20.84 12.79
C PRO A 84 1.50 -19.76 13.78
N SER A 85 0.53 -18.99 14.30
CA SER A 85 0.80 -17.97 15.32
C SER A 85 1.53 -18.59 16.52
N GLY A 86 2.60 -17.92 16.96
CA GLY A 86 3.45 -18.39 18.06
C GLY A 86 4.58 -19.34 17.66
N TRP A 87 4.64 -19.81 16.42
CA TRP A 87 5.74 -20.65 15.94
C TRP A 87 7.11 -20.01 16.17
N ILE A 88 7.27 -18.73 15.84
CA ILE A 88 8.56 -18.04 15.99
C ILE A 88 9.07 -18.05 17.45
N ALA A 89 8.15 -18.06 18.42
CA ALA A 89 8.48 -18.09 19.83
C ALA A 89 8.93 -19.49 20.31
N SER A 90 8.61 -20.55 19.58
CA SER A 90 9.07 -21.91 19.89
C SER A 90 10.49 -22.18 19.42
N LEU A 91 11.04 -21.34 18.54
CA LEU A 91 12.41 -21.48 18.06
C LEU A 91 13.43 -21.18 19.18
N PRO A 92 14.60 -21.85 19.17
CA PRO A 92 15.73 -21.47 20.02
C PRO A 92 16.09 -19.99 19.87
N ASP A 93 16.45 -19.32 20.97
CA ASP A 93 16.64 -17.87 21.01
C ASP A 93 17.57 -17.33 19.92
N ALA A 94 18.68 -18.00 19.65
CA ALA A 94 19.62 -17.60 18.60
C ALA A 94 18.98 -17.68 17.20
N LEU A 95 18.29 -18.78 16.89
CA LEU A 95 17.61 -18.95 15.60
C LEU A 95 16.43 -17.99 15.45
N ARG A 96 15.65 -17.78 16.51
CA ARG A 96 14.58 -16.78 16.54
C ARG A 96 15.13 -15.39 16.23
N SER A 97 16.20 -15.00 16.91
CA SER A 97 16.85 -13.70 16.70
C SER A 97 17.37 -13.55 15.27
N ASP A 98 17.98 -14.59 14.69
CA ASP A 98 18.44 -14.57 13.31
C ASP A 98 17.30 -14.41 12.30
N VAL A 99 16.19 -15.16 12.48
CA VAL A 99 15.01 -15.06 11.60
C VAL A 99 14.39 -13.66 11.69
N LEU A 100 14.20 -13.13 12.90
CA LEU A 100 13.62 -11.80 13.10
C LEU A 100 14.52 -10.68 12.55
N THR A 101 15.84 -10.79 12.77
CA THR A 101 16.84 -9.85 12.23
C THR A 101 16.79 -9.81 10.72
N PHE A 102 16.64 -10.99 10.08
CA PHE A 102 16.49 -11.07 8.63
C PHE A 102 15.26 -10.29 8.15
N GLN A 103 14.12 -10.38 8.85
CA GLN A 103 12.90 -9.67 8.45
C GLN A 103 13.12 -8.15 8.39
N ALA A 104 13.78 -7.59 9.40
CA ALA A 104 14.05 -6.15 9.46
C ALA A 104 15.13 -5.71 8.48
N THR A 105 16.18 -6.51 8.31
CA THR A 105 17.33 -6.16 7.46
C THR A 105 16.96 -6.18 5.98
N PHE A 106 16.11 -7.13 5.57
CA PHE A 106 15.79 -7.37 4.16
C PHE A 106 14.39 -6.88 3.77
N GLY A 107 13.87 -5.89 4.49
CA GLY A 107 12.75 -5.07 4.04
C GLY A 107 11.40 -5.75 4.10
N ARG A 108 11.16 -6.70 5.01
CA ARG A 108 9.80 -7.19 5.26
C ARG A 108 8.97 -6.09 5.92
N GLY A 109 7.73 -5.91 5.45
CA GLY A 109 6.73 -5.09 6.14
C GLY A 109 6.39 -5.60 7.55
N LEU A 110 5.54 -4.86 8.26
CA LEU A 110 5.20 -5.12 9.66
C LEU A 110 6.43 -5.17 10.59
N VAL A 111 7.43 -4.34 10.31
CA VAL A 111 8.61 -4.14 11.16
C VAL A 111 8.64 -2.69 11.57
N PHE A 112 8.49 -2.43 12.87
CA PHE A 112 8.30 -1.08 13.40
C PHE A 112 9.50 -0.69 14.22
N ARG A 113 10.10 0.46 13.92
CA ARG A 113 11.12 1.04 14.78
C ARG A 113 10.47 1.46 16.09
N LEU A 114 11.04 1.02 17.20
CA LEU A 114 10.59 1.42 18.53
C LEU A 114 11.37 2.63 19.03
N THR A 115 10.71 3.48 19.80
CA THR A 115 11.38 4.44 20.69
C THR A 115 11.80 3.75 21.99
N ASP A 116 12.74 4.36 22.73
CA ASP A 116 13.36 3.71 23.90
C ASP A 116 12.36 3.34 25.01
N ASP A 117 11.24 4.06 25.09
CA ASP A 117 10.20 3.89 26.12
C ASP A 117 9.11 2.85 25.77
N GLU A 118 9.07 2.33 24.54
CA GLU A 118 7.96 1.51 24.02
C GLU A 118 8.12 0.00 24.26
N SER A 119 8.78 -0.40 25.33
CA SER A 119 9.16 -1.80 25.52
C SER A 119 8.33 -2.52 26.58
N ARG A 120 7.37 -3.33 26.14
CA ARG A 120 6.64 -4.30 26.97
C ARG A 120 7.43 -5.58 27.13
N ARG A 121 7.42 -6.17 28.34
CA ARG A 121 8.13 -7.44 28.62
C ARG A 121 7.67 -8.55 27.68
N GLU A 122 6.39 -8.58 27.34
CA GLU A 122 5.77 -9.58 26.47
C GLU A 122 6.23 -9.46 25.01
N TRP A 123 6.72 -8.28 24.60
CA TRP A 123 7.21 -8.05 23.24
C TRP A 123 8.71 -8.34 23.10
N MET A 124 9.44 -8.48 24.21
CA MET A 124 10.88 -8.73 24.19
C MET A 124 11.33 -9.86 23.24
N PRO A 125 10.62 -11.00 23.13
CA PRO A 125 11.04 -12.07 22.22
C PRO A 125 10.98 -11.70 20.72
N TYR A 126 10.29 -10.61 20.37
CA TYR A 126 10.04 -10.13 19.01
C TYR A 126 10.78 -8.83 18.68
N ILE A 127 11.57 -8.34 19.63
CA ILE A 127 12.35 -7.11 19.49
C ILE A 127 13.79 -7.48 19.17
N ILE A 128 14.32 -6.84 18.14
CA ILE A 128 15.70 -7.01 17.68
C ILE A 128 16.42 -5.66 17.66
N ASN A 129 17.76 -5.70 17.62
CA ASN A 129 18.60 -4.54 17.41
C ASN A 129 19.27 -4.68 16.04
N VAL A 130 19.11 -3.68 15.18
CA VAL A 130 19.78 -3.59 13.87
C VAL A 130 20.38 -2.20 13.77
N ASP A 131 21.68 -2.11 13.52
CA ASP A 131 22.42 -0.86 13.35
C ASP A 131 22.18 0.19 14.47
N GLY A 132 22.10 -0.30 15.72
CA GLY A 132 21.90 0.55 16.90
C GLY A 132 20.45 1.05 17.09
N ALA A 133 19.50 0.60 16.26
CA ALA A 133 18.08 0.88 16.42
C ALA A 133 17.30 -0.38 16.82
N ARG A 134 16.26 -0.19 17.63
CA ARG A 134 15.35 -1.24 18.09
C ARG A 134 14.17 -1.36 17.15
N TYR A 135 13.83 -2.60 16.79
CA TYR A 135 12.67 -2.89 15.95
C TYR A 135 11.79 -3.96 16.58
N LEU A 136 10.48 -3.75 16.53
CA LEU A 136 9.47 -4.76 16.77
C LEU A 136 9.10 -5.41 15.43
N VAL A 137 9.33 -6.72 15.32
CA VAL A 137 8.81 -7.50 14.19
C VAL A 137 7.41 -7.97 14.58
N LEU A 138 6.38 -7.29 14.07
CA LEU A 138 4.99 -7.57 14.44
C LEU A 138 4.54 -8.90 13.82
N GLN A 139 3.83 -9.68 14.63
CA GLN A 139 3.23 -10.97 14.32
C GLN A 139 1.86 -11.08 14.99
N GLN A 140 1.06 -12.08 14.61
CA GLN A 140 -0.30 -12.25 15.10
C GLN A 140 -0.39 -12.33 16.64
N ASN A 141 0.55 -13.02 17.28
CA ASN A 141 0.55 -13.15 18.74
C ASN A 141 0.85 -11.83 19.46
N VAL A 142 1.78 -11.02 18.95
CA VAL A 142 2.06 -9.68 19.48
C VAL A 142 0.83 -8.78 19.28
N TRP A 143 0.24 -8.82 18.09
CA TRP A 143 -0.98 -8.09 17.77
C TRP A 143 -2.13 -8.45 18.71
N ALA A 144 -2.31 -9.74 19.02
CA ALA A 144 -3.35 -10.23 19.93
C ALA A 144 -3.18 -9.70 21.37
N LEU A 145 -1.94 -9.46 21.82
CA LEU A 145 -1.62 -8.93 23.15
C LEU A 145 -1.78 -7.40 23.25
N MET A 146 -1.87 -6.70 22.12
CA MET A 146 -2.10 -5.25 22.09
C MET A 146 -3.54 -4.93 22.48
N THR A 147 -3.68 -3.94 23.36
CA THR A 147 -4.94 -3.24 23.62
C THR A 147 -5.43 -2.53 22.36
N ASN A 148 -6.71 -2.20 22.32
CA ASN A 148 -7.26 -1.40 21.22
C ASN A 148 -6.57 -0.03 21.10
N PHE A 149 -6.13 0.56 22.22
CA PHE A 149 -5.38 1.82 22.20
C PHE A 149 -4.02 1.66 21.50
N GLU A 150 -3.24 0.62 21.85
CA GLU A 150 -1.94 0.34 21.22
C GLU A 150 -2.09 0.05 19.72
N ARG A 151 -3.05 -0.81 19.34
CA ARG A 151 -3.35 -1.10 17.93
C ARG A 151 -3.68 0.18 17.17
N ARG A 152 -4.51 1.05 17.75
CA ARG A 152 -4.91 2.32 17.16
C ARG A 152 -3.71 3.24 16.94
N GLN A 153 -2.84 3.40 17.93
CA GLN A 153 -1.65 4.25 17.82
C GLN A 153 -0.69 3.72 16.75
N LEU A 154 -0.39 2.41 16.78
CA LEU A 154 0.50 1.79 15.81
C LEU A 154 -0.02 1.96 14.38
N VAL A 155 -1.30 1.65 14.14
CA VAL A 155 -1.92 1.76 12.81
C VAL A 155 -1.90 3.21 12.31
N LEU A 156 -2.22 4.19 13.16
CA LEU A 156 -2.19 5.59 12.73
C LEU A 156 -0.79 6.13 12.46
N ASN A 157 0.18 5.74 13.29
CA ASN A 157 1.57 6.15 13.07
C ASN A 157 2.09 5.56 11.76
N TYR A 158 1.86 4.27 11.53
CA TYR A 158 2.20 3.61 10.28
C TYR A 158 1.48 4.24 9.08
N ALA A 159 0.19 4.53 9.20
CA ALA A 159 -0.60 5.13 8.12
C ALA A 159 -0.04 6.49 7.65
N LYS A 160 0.56 7.28 8.55
CA LYS A 160 1.19 8.57 8.24
C LYS A 160 2.52 8.43 7.49
N GLU A 161 3.15 7.27 7.52
CA GLU A 161 4.38 7.01 6.76
C GLU A 161 4.10 6.82 5.26
N TRP A 162 2.84 6.50 4.89
CA TRP A 162 2.48 6.17 3.51
C TRP A 162 2.16 7.39 2.63
N ASP A 163 1.71 8.49 3.20
CA ASP A 163 1.33 9.69 2.44
C ASP A 163 1.27 10.92 3.35
N VAL A 164 1.45 12.10 2.74
CA VAL A 164 1.14 13.38 3.39
C VAL A 164 -0.36 13.60 3.32
N TRP A 165 -1.01 13.85 4.46
CA TRP A 165 -2.46 14.00 4.56
C TRP A 165 -2.94 15.43 4.30
N ASP A 166 -2.39 16.05 3.27
CA ASP A 166 -2.76 17.37 2.79
C ASP A 166 -3.51 17.20 1.47
N ALA A 167 -4.54 18.00 1.25
CA ALA A 167 -5.33 17.99 0.03
C ALA A 167 -5.92 19.37 -0.25
N HIS A 168 -6.49 19.57 -1.43
CA HIS A 168 -7.32 20.73 -1.76
C HIS A 168 -8.80 20.41 -1.57
N ASP A 169 -9.63 21.43 -1.37
CA ASP A 169 -11.08 21.24 -1.44
C ASP A 169 -11.51 20.79 -2.84
N LEU A 170 -12.53 19.93 -2.91
CA LEU A 170 -13.13 19.56 -4.19
C LEU A 170 -13.93 20.76 -4.74
N PRO A 171 -13.66 21.24 -5.97
CA PRO A 171 -14.39 22.34 -6.57
C PRO A 171 -15.89 22.07 -6.69
N LEU A 172 -16.72 23.12 -6.59
CA LEU A 172 -18.18 22.99 -6.70
C LEU A 172 -18.63 22.43 -8.05
N GLU A 173 -17.92 22.82 -9.12
CA GLU A 173 -18.14 22.41 -10.51
C GLU A 173 -17.57 21.02 -10.84
N ALA A 174 -16.86 20.37 -9.90
CA ALA A 174 -16.33 19.04 -10.12
C ALA A 174 -17.47 18.03 -10.37
N PRO A 175 -17.23 16.99 -11.19
CA PRO A 175 -18.22 15.95 -11.43
C PRO A 175 -18.81 15.41 -10.12
N SER A 176 -20.14 15.38 -10.03
CA SER A 176 -20.86 15.18 -8.77
C SER A 176 -20.53 13.85 -8.09
N HIS A 177 -20.21 12.81 -8.87
CA HIS A 177 -19.82 11.50 -8.34
C HIS A 177 -18.53 11.54 -7.53
N LEU A 178 -17.59 12.44 -7.84
CA LEU A 178 -16.31 12.57 -7.12
C LEU A 178 -16.52 12.94 -5.65
N LYS A 179 -17.60 13.66 -5.32
CA LYS A 179 -17.96 14.04 -3.94
C LYS A 179 -18.06 12.85 -2.99
N ARG A 180 -18.29 11.63 -3.51
CA ARG A 180 -18.41 10.40 -2.71
C ARG A 180 -17.07 9.91 -2.14
N TYR A 181 -15.95 10.25 -2.76
CA TYR A 181 -14.63 9.68 -2.40
C TYR A 181 -13.49 10.70 -2.37
N ALA A 182 -13.69 11.92 -2.87
CA ALA A 182 -12.70 12.98 -2.76
C ALA A 182 -12.34 13.23 -1.29
N ASN A 183 -11.04 13.29 -1.02
CA ASN A 183 -10.46 13.62 0.28
C ASN A 183 -10.83 12.61 1.38
N MET A 184 -10.90 11.33 1.03
CA MET A 184 -11.26 10.24 1.92
C MET A 184 -10.27 9.09 1.87
N PHE A 185 -10.30 8.28 2.91
CA PHE A 185 -9.51 7.07 3.04
C PHE A 185 -10.33 5.82 2.68
N SER A 186 -9.67 4.84 2.05
CA SER A 186 -10.27 3.53 1.78
C SER A 186 -10.26 2.68 3.05
N THR A 187 -11.27 1.84 3.22
CA THR A 187 -11.29 0.79 4.25
C THR A 187 -10.73 -0.54 3.76
N VAL A 188 -10.43 -0.65 2.47
CA VAL A 188 -9.96 -1.89 1.82
C VAL A 188 -8.60 -1.69 1.16
N ALA A 189 -7.78 -2.74 1.21
CA ALA A 189 -6.51 -2.81 0.49
C ALA A 189 -6.73 -3.00 -1.02
N GLY A 190 -5.75 -2.60 -1.83
CA GLY A 190 -5.71 -2.92 -3.25
C GLY A 190 -6.34 -1.88 -4.18
N SER A 191 -7.23 -1.02 -3.67
CA SER A 191 -7.60 0.21 -4.38
C SER A 191 -6.32 0.94 -4.78
N ASN A 192 -6.12 1.17 -6.08
CA ASN A 192 -4.92 1.81 -6.61
C ASN A 192 -5.26 3.04 -7.47
N CYS A 193 -4.23 3.76 -7.92
CA CYS A 193 -4.39 4.96 -8.76
C CYS A 193 -5.18 4.71 -10.05
N LEU A 194 -5.01 3.54 -10.66
CA LEU A 194 -5.70 3.14 -11.88
C LEU A 194 -7.21 2.95 -11.61
N ALA A 195 -7.57 2.30 -10.51
CA ALA A 195 -8.95 2.16 -10.07
C ALA A 195 -9.62 3.49 -9.74
N ALA A 196 -8.92 4.37 -9.01
CA ALA A 196 -9.39 5.71 -8.68
C ALA A 196 -9.66 6.55 -9.95
N THR A 197 -8.75 6.46 -10.92
CA THR A 197 -8.88 7.16 -12.20
C THR A 197 -10.05 6.61 -13.03
N LEU A 198 -10.24 5.29 -13.09
CA LEU A 198 -11.39 4.70 -13.78
C LEU A 198 -12.71 5.09 -13.13
N PHE A 199 -12.78 5.11 -11.79
CA PHE A 199 -13.94 5.64 -11.08
C PHE A 199 -14.23 7.09 -11.49
N ALA A 200 -13.21 7.95 -11.55
CA ALA A 200 -13.39 9.34 -11.94
C ALA A 200 -13.91 9.48 -13.38
N VAL A 201 -13.44 8.61 -14.29
CA VAL A 201 -13.87 8.55 -15.69
C VAL A 201 -15.30 8.04 -15.86
N THR A 202 -15.70 6.99 -15.15
CA THR A 202 -16.96 6.26 -15.42
C THR A 202 -18.09 6.60 -14.44
N GLY A 203 -17.76 7.06 -13.23
CA GLY A 203 -18.72 7.24 -12.13
C GLY A 203 -19.16 5.95 -11.43
N GLU A 204 -18.61 4.79 -11.81
CA GLU A 204 -19.00 3.47 -11.30
C GLU A 204 -18.30 3.13 -9.97
N ASP A 205 -19.06 3.13 -8.87
CA ASP A 205 -18.53 3.01 -7.49
C ASP A 205 -17.70 1.75 -7.27
N TRP A 206 -18.12 0.62 -7.82
CA TRP A 206 -17.46 -0.66 -7.56
C TRP A 206 -16.02 -0.71 -8.09
N LEU A 207 -15.66 0.17 -9.05
CA LEU A 207 -14.31 0.24 -9.61
C LEU A 207 -13.30 0.81 -8.62
N ILE A 208 -13.71 1.76 -7.76
CA ILE A 208 -12.76 2.53 -6.94
C ILE A 208 -11.99 1.66 -5.94
N THR A 209 -12.56 0.52 -5.55
CA THR A 209 -11.98 -0.43 -4.59
C THR A 209 -11.18 -1.56 -5.25
N GLN A 210 -11.15 -1.62 -6.58
CA GLN A 210 -10.47 -2.70 -7.30
C GLN A 210 -8.95 -2.51 -7.33
N TRP A 211 -8.24 -3.63 -7.48
CA TRP A 211 -6.82 -3.61 -7.87
C TRP A 211 -6.71 -3.76 -9.39
N VAL A 212 -6.60 -2.63 -10.09
CA VAL A 212 -6.61 -2.60 -11.56
C VAL A 212 -5.19 -2.68 -12.10
N HIS A 213 -4.97 -3.55 -13.09
CA HIS A 213 -3.68 -3.66 -13.80
C HIS A 213 -3.61 -2.75 -15.04
N PRO A 214 -2.40 -2.33 -15.49
CA PRO A 214 -2.22 -1.41 -16.61
C PRO A 214 -2.96 -1.76 -17.90
N LYS A 215 -2.92 -3.03 -18.32
CA LYS A 215 -3.59 -3.45 -19.56
C LYS A 215 -5.11 -3.32 -19.44
N THR A 216 -5.68 -3.76 -18.31
CA THR A 216 -7.10 -3.61 -18.00
C THR A 216 -7.48 -2.12 -17.98
N PHE A 217 -6.69 -1.30 -17.31
CA PHE A 217 -6.90 0.15 -17.25
C PHE A 217 -7.02 0.79 -18.63
N LEU A 218 -6.05 0.56 -19.51
CA LEU A 218 -6.03 1.16 -20.86
C LEU A 218 -7.20 0.66 -21.73
N GLN A 219 -7.57 -0.62 -21.59
CA GLN A 219 -8.72 -1.18 -22.30
C GLN A 219 -10.04 -0.57 -21.82
N THR A 220 -10.22 -0.40 -20.51
CA THR A 220 -11.42 0.24 -19.94
C THR A 220 -11.48 1.72 -20.31
N LEU A 221 -10.34 2.42 -20.30
CA LEU A 221 -10.25 3.83 -20.71
C LEU A 221 -10.67 4.00 -22.18
N ALA A 222 -10.16 3.14 -23.07
CA ALA A 222 -10.59 3.12 -24.47
C ALA A 222 -12.10 2.82 -24.62
N HIS A 223 -12.65 1.89 -23.83
CA HIS A 223 -14.09 1.58 -23.82
C HIS A 223 -14.94 2.77 -23.34
N ALA A 224 -14.40 3.62 -22.46
CA ALA A 224 -15.00 4.89 -22.05
C ALA A 224 -14.85 6.01 -23.12
N SER A 225 -14.41 5.67 -24.33
CA SER A 225 -14.16 6.59 -25.45
C SER A 225 -13.04 7.60 -25.19
N TYR A 226 -12.05 7.24 -24.38
CA TYR A 226 -10.85 8.05 -24.22
C TYR A 226 -9.77 7.63 -25.21
N THR A 227 -9.17 8.61 -25.88
CA THR A 227 -8.07 8.40 -26.83
C THR A 227 -6.89 9.27 -26.46
N GLN A 228 -5.67 8.82 -26.80
CA GLN A 228 -4.48 9.60 -26.54
C GLN A 228 -4.48 10.84 -27.46
N VAL A 229 -4.18 12.00 -26.89
CA VAL A 229 -4.07 13.27 -27.62
C VAL A 229 -2.68 13.88 -27.45
N ASP A 230 -2.25 14.65 -28.44
CA ASP A 230 -1.03 15.46 -28.39
C ASP A 230 -1.42 16.94 -28.26
N ALA A 231 -1.91 17.30 -27.07
CA ALA A 231 -2.39 18.63 -26.73
C ALA A 231 -2.13 18.92 -25.25
N ALA A 232 -2.24 20.18 -24.85
CA ALA A 232 -2.28 20.52 -23.43
C ALA A 232 -3.49 19.83 -22.78
N ALA A 233 -3.31 19.29 -21.58
CA ALA A 233 -4.40 18.68 -20.85
C ALA A 233 -5.50 19.72 -20.56
N GLU A 234 -6.72 19.26 -20.35
CA GLU A 234 -7.88 20.07 -19.94
C GLU A 234 -8.74 19.34 -18.91
N ALA A 235 -9.72 20.02 -18.35
CA ALA A 235 -10.68 19.43 -17.42
C ALA A 235 -11.35 18.20 -18.04
N GLY A 236 -11.37 17.09 -17.30
CA GLY A 236 -11.89 15.80 -17.76
C GLY A 236 -10.85 14.88 -18.40
N ASP A 237 -9.62 15.33 -18.64
CA ASP A 237 -8.58 14.47 -19.17
C ASP A 237 -8.03 13.49 -18.11
N VAL A 238 -7.50 12.37 -18.60
CA VAL A 238 -6.69 11.44 -17.82
C VAL A 238 -5.24 11.62 -18.16
N LEU A 239 -4.41 11.86 -17.14
CA LEU A 239 -2.96 11.86 -17.28
C LEU A 239 -2.42 10.51 -16.83
N THR A 240 -1.47 9.98 -17.59
CA THR A 240 -0.79 8.72 -17.32
C THR A 240 0.72 8.92 -17.32
N PHE A 241 1.42 8.22 -16.44
CA PHE A 241 2.86 8.38 -16.21
C PHE A 241 3.57 7.07 -16.51
N TRP A 242 4.56 7.13 -17.41
CA TRP A 242 5.23 5.96 -17.98
C TRP A 242 6.73 6.02 -17.70
N ASP A 243 7.30 4.88 -17.31
CA ASP A 243 8.75 4.76 -17.18
C ASP A 243 9.45 4.54 -18.53
N ASP A 244 10.78 4.61 -18.51
CA ASP A 244 11.62 4.43 -19.71
C ASP A 244 11.49 3.04 -20.34
N ALA A 245 11.01 2.04 -19.58
CA ALA A 245 10.70 0.71 -20.08
C ALA A 245 9.30 0.62 -20.71
N GLY A 246 8.57 1.73 -20.79
CA GLY A 246 7.23 1.79 -21.36
C GLY A 246 6.15 1.18 -20.47
N ARG A 247 6.39 1.06 -19.15
CA ARG A 247 5.41 0.56 -18.18
C ARG A 247 4.65 1.72 -17.56
N LEU A 248 3.32 1.59 -17.49
CA LEU A 248 2.44 2.55 -16.81
C LEU A 248 2.63 2.43 -15.30
N GLN A 249 3.08 3.51 -14.66
CA GLN A 249 3.37 3.58 -13.23
C GLN A 249 2.24 4.28 -12.46
N HIS A 250 1.61 5.29 -13.06
CA HIS A 250 0.57 6.07 -12.39
C HIS A 250 -0.47 6.63 -13.36
N ALA A 251 -1.67 6.92 -12.85
CA ALA A 251 -2.70 7.67 -13.57
C ALA A 251 -3.50 8.56 -12.61
N THR A 252 -4.00 9.68 -13.14
CA THR A 252 -4.84 10.62 -12.41
C THR A 252 -5.86 11.28 -13.34
N TYR A 253 -6.96 11.78 -12.77
CA TYR A 253 -8.01 12.47 -13.51
C TYR A 253 -7.95 13.97 -13.23
N ARG A 254 -7.89 14.78 -14.29
CA ARG A 254 -7.86 16.25 -14.19
C ARG A 254 -9.28 16.78 -13.97
N ILE A 255 -9.51 17.42 -12.83
CA ILE A 255 -10.81 17.95 -12.44
C ILE A 255 -11.07 19.28 -13.14
N ASP A 256 -10.07 20.17 -13.11
CA ASP A 256 -10.12 21.50 -13.70
C ASP A 256 -8.70 21.95 -14.14
N ASP A 257 -8.50 23.25 -14.30
CA ASP A 257 -7.22 23.80 -14.75
C ASP A 257 -6.07 23.60 -13.75
N GLU A 258 -6.34 23.43 -12.45
CA GLU A 258 -5.30 23.37 -11.42
C GLU A 258 -5.29 22.04 -10.63
N LEU A 259 -6.42 21.31 -10.60
CA LEU A 259 -6.65 20.22 -9.66
C LEU A 259 -6.88 18.85 -10.30
N PHE A 260 -6.48 17.82 -9.54
CA PHE A 260 -6.50 16.42 -9.96
C PHE A 260 -7.11 15.53 -8.88
N PHE A 261 -7.94 14.57 -9.28
CA PHE A 261 -8.35 13.46 -8.43
C PHE A 261 -7.30 12.34 -8.51
N ASN A 262 -6.67 12.05 -7.38
CA ASN A 262 -5.43 11.29 -7.31
C ASN A 262 -5.42 10.29 -6.14
N LYS A 263 -4.62 9.23 -6.27
CA LYS A 263 -4.27 8.34 -5.16
C LYS A 263 -2.83 7.84 -5.33
N ASN A 264 -1.98 8.05 -4.33
CA ASN A 264 -0.56 7.71 -4.40
C ASN A 264 -0.28 6.29 -3.88
N GLY A 265 -0.65 5.27 -4.66
CA GLY A 265 -0.33 3.87 -4.33
C GLY A 265 -1.56 3.01 -4.09
N GLN A 266 -1.34 1.86 -3.45
CA GLN A 266 -2.29 0.73 -3.41
C GLN A 266 -2.73 0.34 -2.00
N THR A 267 -2.20 1.01 -0.96
CA THR A 267 -2.58 0.70 0.42
C THR A 267 -3.87 1.43 0.79
N MET A 268 -4.53 0.95 1.85
CA MET A 268 -5.68 1.64 2.44
C MET A 268 -5.30 2.97 3.12
N PHE A 269 -4.01 3.17 3.42
CA PHE A 269 -3.48 4.37 4.05
C PHE A 269 -3.23 5.52 3.08
N ASN A 270 -3.11 5.23 1.78
CA ASN A 270 -3.06 6.27 0.75
C ASN A 270 -4.49 6.78 0.51
N PRO A 271 -4.85 8.02 0.82
CA PRO A 271 -6.19 8.53 0.56
C PRO A 271 -6.44 8.73 -0.94
N TRP A 272 -7.72 8.76 -1.32
CA TRP A 272 -8.15 9.43 -2.55
C TRP A 272 -8.20 10.92 -2.26
N LYS A 273 -7.38 11.71 -2.96
CA LYS A 273 -7.19 13.14 -2.68
C LYS A 273 -7.41 13.99 -3.91
N VAL A 274 -7.82 15.22 -3.66
CA VAL A 274 -7.68 16.31 -4.62
C VAL A 274 -6.32 16.96 -4.39
N ILE A 275 -5.48 16.96 -5.43
CA ILE A 275 -4.12 17.52 -5.39
C ILE A 275 -3.93 18.54 -6.50
N ASP A 276 -2.91 19.38 -6.39
CA ASP A 276 -2.52 20.29 -7.46
C ASP A 276 -1.41 19.71 -8.35
N GLU A 277 -1.12 20.42 -9.45
CA GLU A 277 -0.07 20.05 -10.38
C GLU A 277 1.34 20.02 -9.74
N THR A 278 1.60 20.83 -8.71
CA THR A 278 2.90 20.87 -8.05
C THR A 278 3.15 19.57 -7.29
N GLU A 279 2.19 19.13 -6.48
CA GLU A 279 2.26 17.84 -5.77
C GLU A 279 2.39 16.68 -6.77
N LEU A 280 1.58 16.69 -7.84
CA LEU A 280 1.61 15.66 -8.87
C LEU A 280 2.99 15.57 -9.55
N ARG A 281 3.59 16.71 -9.92
CA ARG A 281 4.91 16.75 -10.56
C ARG A 281 6.05 16.38 -9.61
N VAL A 282 5.98 16.77 -8.34
CA VAL A 282 6.98 16.35 -7.35
C VAL A 282 7.01 14.82 -7.25
N ALA A 283 5.84 14.17 -7.22
CA ALA A 283 5.74 12.73 -7.11
C ALA A 283 6.14 11.97 -8.39
N TRP A 284 5.83 12.50 -9.58
CA TRP A 284 5.90 11.74 -10.84
C TRP A 284 6.76 12.38 -11.95
N SER A 285 7.60 13.37 -11.63
CA SER A 285 8.43 14.11 -12.60
C SER A 285 9.41 13.25 -13.41
N ALA A 286 9.83 12.10 -12.90
CA ALA A 286 10.74 11.19 -13.59
C ALA A 286 10.08 10.41 -14.75
N PHE A 287 8.75 10.52 -14.90
CA PHE A 287 8.00 9.71 -15.85
C PHE A 287 7.53 10.54 -17.06
N THR A 288 7.45 9.86 -18.20
CA THR A 288 6.85 10.44 -19.40
C THR A 288 5.35 10.52 -19.24
N VAL A 289 4.78 11.72 -19.45
CA VAL A 289 3.33 11.95 -19.34
C VAL A 289 2.65 11.72 -20.68
N LYS A 290 1.52 10.99 -20.67
CA LYS A 290 0.59 10.91 -21.81
C LYS A 290 -0.81 11.31 -21.38
N ILE A 291 -1.51 12.01 -22.26
CA ILE A 291 -2.84 12.58 -22.00
C ILE A 291 -3.87 11.80 -22.81
N TYR A 292 -4.95 11.42 -22.14
CA TYR A 292 -6.10 10.75 -22.73
C TYR A 292 -7.33 11.62 -22.54
N ARG A 293 -8.07 11.83 -23.63
CA ARG A 293 -9.25 12.70 -23.67
C ARG A 293 -10.46 11.94 -24.16
N GLN A 294 -11.61 12.19 -23.54
CA GLN A 294 -12.87 11.64 -24.01
C GLN A 294 -13.23 12.26 -25.36
N THR A 295 -13.30 11.45 -26.40
CA THR A 295 -13.88 11.87 -27.68
C THR A 295 -15.39 11.87 -27.50
N LYS A 296 -16.03 13.03 -27.66
CA LYS A 296 -17.51 13.11 -27.68
C LYS A 296 -18.01 12.14 -28.76
N GLN A 297 -18.89 11.20 -28.38
CA GLN A 297 -19.69 10.49 -29.37
C GLN A 297 -20.54 11.56 -30.07
N GLY A 298 -20.31 11.73 -31.37
CA GLY A 298 -21.12 12.60 -32.23
C GLY A 298 -22.54 12.10 -32.39
#